data_AF-A0A914D7N6-F1
#
_entry.id   AF-A0A914D7N6-F1
#
_cell.length_a   1.000
_cell.length_b   1.000
_cell.length_c   1.000
_cell.angle_alpha   90.00
_cell.angle_beta   90.00
_cell.angle_gamma   90.00
#
_symmetry.space_group_name_H-M   'P 1'
#
loop_
_entity.id
_entity.type
_entity.pdbx_description
1 polymer ?
#
loop_
_entity_poly.entity_id
_entity_poly.type
_entity_poly.pdbx_seq_one_letter_code
_entity_poly.pdbx_strand_id
1 'polypeptide(L)'
;MNVKENELETNAVIQNNGRVSVYRAIVTQITCELKMENFPFDQQICFIMLSSWSYDGSGIMLDTLVPVAIDNSQTELKAVSVLTHYMPSAEWYLFDFKIQRNLK
;
A
#
# COMPACT_ATOMS: atom_id res chain seq x y z
N MET A 1 -19.11 -14.21 -12.93
CA MET A 1 -17.85 -14.95 -12.72
C MET A 1 -18.12 -16.09 -11.77
N ASN A 2 -17.82 -17.32 -12.19
CA ASN A 2 -18.14 -18.55 -11.47
C ASN A 2 -17.26 -18.67 -10.22
N VAL A 3 -17.90 -18.79 -9.06
CA VAL A 3 -17.30 -18.74 -7.71
C VAL A 3 -16.44 -19.98 -7.37
N LYS A 4 -16.33 -20.97 -8.27
CA LYS A 4 -15.71 -22.28 -7.96
C LYS A 4 -14.20 -22.40 -8.22
N GLU A 5 -13.52 -21.34 -8.67
CA GLU A 5 -12.04 -21.33 -8.85
C GLU A 5 -11.37 -20.16 -8.12
N ASN A 6 -11.97 -19.65 -7.04
CA ASN A 6 -11.29 -18.74 -6.12
C ASN A 6 -11.10 -19.45 -4.78
N GLU A 7 -10.27 -20.49 -4.79
CA GLU A 7 -9.46 -20.77 -3.61
C GLU A 7 -8.60 -19.51 -3.42
N LEU A 8 -9.15 -18.54 -2.66
CA LEU A 8 -8.37 -17.44 -2.11
C LEU A 8 -7.09 -18.09 -1.59
N GLU A 9 -5.94 -17.73 -2.15
CA GLU A 9 -4.65 -18.19 -1.66
C GLU A 9 -4.69 -18.01 -0.14
N THR A 10 -4.84 -19.09 0.62
CA THR A 10 -5.01 -19.06 2.09
C THR A 10 -3.70 -19.33 2.79
N ASN A 11 -2.66 -19.60 2.00
CA ASN A 11 -1.34 -19.96 2.48
C ASN A 11 -0.74 -18.82 3.30
N ALA A 12 -0.23 -19.19 4.47
CA ALA A 12 0.52 -18.34 5.37
C ALA A 12 1.84 -19.05 5.68
N VAL A 13 2.93 -18.31 5.73
CA VAL A 13 4.24 -18.82 6.12
C VAL A 13 4.38 -18.64 7.63
N ILE A 14 4.56 -19.73 8.34
CA ILE A 14 4.69 -19.75 9.81
C ILE A 14 6.14 -20.10 10.16
N GLN A 15 6.79 -19.24 10.92
CA GLN A 15 8.14 -19.48 11.45
C GLN A 15 8.07 -20.09 12.85
N ASN A 16 9.13 -20.78 13.27
CA ASN A 16 9.18 -21.46 14.58
C ASN A 16 9.13 -20.49 15.77
N ASN A 17 9.39 -19.20 15.56
CA ASN A 17 9.26 -18.14 16.56
C ASN A 17 7.82 -17.59 16.69
N GLY A 18 6.85 -18.17 15.98
CA GLY A 18 5.47 -17.71 15.95
C GLY A 18 5.19 -16.57 14.98
N ARG A 19 6.17 -16.11 14.19
CA ARG A 19 5.96 -15.10 13.16
C ARG A 19 5.15 -15.69 12.01
N VAL A 20 4.00 -15.08 11.74
CA VAL A 20 3.13 -15.41 10.61
C VAL A 20 3.30 -14.35 9.53
N SER A 21 3.52 -14.76 8.28
CA SER A 21 3.64 -13.87 7.12
C SER A 21 2.64 -14.29 6.05
N VAL A 22 1.86 -13.33 5.57
CA VAL A 22 0.80 -13.55 4.59
C VAL A 22 1.04 -12.63 3.40
N TYR A 23 1.13 -13.22 2.20
CA TYR A 23 1.28 -12.49 0.95
C TYR A 23 -0.01 -12.63 0.16
N ARG A 24 -0.55 -11.51 -0.32
CA ARG A 24 -1.80 -11.46 -1.10
C ARG A 24 -1.63 -10.46 -2.23
N ALA A 25 -1.99 -10.88 -3.44
CA ALA A 25 -2.20 -9.96 -4.54
C ALA A 25 -3.63 -9.40 -4.46
N ILE A 26 -3.78 -8.08 -4.47
CA ILE A 26 -5.08 -7.41 -4.40
C ILE A 26 -5.17 -6.42 -5.56
N VAL A 27 -6.25 -6.50 -6.32
CA VAL A 27 -6.67 -5.45 -7.25
C VAL A 27 -7.82 -4.70 -6.59
N THR A 28 -7.67 -3.40 -6.39
CA THR A 28 -8.67 -2.57 -5.72
C THR A 28 -9.01 -1.35 -6.56
N GLN A 29 -10.25 -0.88 -6.42
CA GLN A 29 -10.71 0.39 -6.97
C GLN A 29 -10.76 1.41 -5.84
N ILE A 30 -10.12 2.56 -6.06
CA ILE A 30 -10.02 3.62 -5.06
C ILE A 30 -10.80 4.83 -5.57
N THR A 31 -11.64 5.39 -4.72
CA THR A 31 -12.28 6.67 -4.98
C THR A 31 -11.31 7.80 -4.61
N CYS A 32 -11.10 8.73 -5.52
CA CYS A 32 -10.22 9.87 -5.36
C CYS A 32 -10.88 11.13 -5.93
N GLU A 33 -10.61 12.28 -5.30
CA GLU A 33 -11.07 13.57 -5.79
C GLU A 33 -10.06 14.13 -6.79
N LEU A 34 -10.53 14.50 -7.99
CA LEU A 34 -9.68 15.01 -9.05
C LEU A 34 -9.67 16.54 -9.09
N LYS A 35 -8.47 17.11 -9.12
CA LYS A 35 -8.26 18.56 -9.30
C LYS A 35 -8.05 18.87 -10.79
N MET A 36 -9.07 19.42 -11.44
CA MET A 36 -9.07 19.65 -12.90
C MET A 36 -8.72 21.09 -13.32
N GLU A 37 -8.14 21.88 -12.42
CA GLU A 37 -7.84 23.30 -12.66
C GLU A 37 -6.86 23.52 -13.83
N ASN A 38 -5.91 22.58 -14.02
CA ASN A 38 -4.82 22.69 -15.00
C ASN A 38 -4.86 21.61 -16.09
N PHE A 39 -6.01 20.98 -16.31
CA PHE A 39 -6.14 19.92 -17.32
C PHE A 39 -5.66 20.44 -18.71
N PRO A 40 -4.83 19.69 -19.46
CA PRO A 40 -4.38 18.29 -19.25
C PRO A 40 -3.02 18.14 -18.54
N PHE A 41 -2.50 19.20 -17.91
CA PHE A 41 -1.20 19.23 -17.22
C PHE A 41 -1.36 19.26 -15.70
N ASP A 42 -2.36 18.54 -15.22
CA ASP A 42 -2.76 18.46 -13.82
C ASP A 42 -1.95 17.42 -13.03
N GLN A 43 -2.01 17.55 -11.70
CA GLN A 43 -1.44 16.61 -10.76
C GLN A 43 -2.55 16.07 -9.86
N GLN A 44 -2.54 14.76 -9.64
CA GLN A 44 -3.56 14.09 -8.84
C GLN A 44 -2.93 13.44 -7.61
N ILE A 45 -3.57 13.64 -6.45
CA ILE A 45 -3.14 13.08 -5.17
C ILE A 45 -4.26 12.16 -4.68
N CYS A 46 -4.00 10.86 -4.69
CA CYS A 46 -4.96 9.85 -4.28
C CYS A 46 -4.47 9.08 -3.05
N PHE A 47 -5.40 8.83 -2.12
CA PHE A 47 -5.10 8.20 -0.85
C PHE A 47 -5.63 6.77 -0.81
N ILE A 48 -4.83 5.87 -0.26
CA ILE A 48 -5.25 4.51 0.08
C ILE A 48 -5.19 4.38 1.60
N MET A 49 -6.34 4.08 2.20
CA MET A 49 -6.44 3.87 3.64
C MET A 49 -6.65 2.38 3.93
N LEU A 50 -5.72 1.80 4.68
CA LEU A 50 -5.82 0.43 5.16
C LEU A 50 -6.14 0.48 6.66
N SER A 51 -7.21 -0.21 7.05
CA SER A 51 -7.63 -0.34 8.44
C SER A 51 -8.14 -1.75 8.70
N SER A 52 -8.02 -2.19 9.95
CA SER A 52 -8.75 -3.35 10.41
C SER A 52 -10.24 -3.02 10.43
N TRP A 53 -11.06 -3.96 9.95
CA TRP A 53 -12.51 -3.85 10.03
C TRP A 53 -13.03 -4.28 11.41
N SER A 54 -12.44 -5.34 11.97
CA SER A 54 -12.95 -6.01 13.18
C SER A 54 -12.30 -5.56 14.48
N TYR A 55 -11.15 -4.89 14.41
CA TYR A 55 -10.38 -4.49 15.60
C TYR A 55 -9.98 -3.02 15.52
N ASP A 56 -9.98 -2.36 16.67
CA ASP A 56 -9.41 -1.03 16.84
C ASP A 56 -7.92 -1.11 17.27
N GLY A 57 -7.33 0.05 17.55
CA GLY A 57 -5.93 0.16 17.97
C GLY A 57 -5.60 -0.44 19.34
N SER A 58 -6.60 -0.80 20.16
CA SER A 58 -6.38 -1.51 21.42
C SER A 58 -6.18 -3.01 21.21
N GLY A 59 -6.80 -3.57 20.15
CA GLY A 59 -6.67 -4.98 19.79
C GLY A 59 -5.52 -5.24 18.82
N ILE A 60 -5.43 -4.48 17.73
CA ILE A 60 -4.41 -4.65 16.69
C ILE A 60 -3.73 -3.32 16.39
N MET A 61 -2.41 -3.31 16.49
CA MET A 61 -1.59 -2.18 16.07
C MET A 61 -1.05 -2.43 14.66
N LEU A 62 -1.53 -1.64 13.69
CA LEU A 62 -1.04 -1.69 12.31
C LEU A 62 0.25 -0.89 12.16
N ASP A 63 1.31 -1.54 11.70
CA ASP A 63 2.60 -0.89 11.46
C ASP A 63 3.15 -1.21 10.07
N THR A 64 4.01 -0.32 9.58
CA THR A 64 4.62 -0.46 8.26
C THR A 64 5.93 -1.24 8.38
N LEU A 65 6.15 -2.24 7.53
CA LEU A 65 7.40 -3.01 7.50
C LEU A 65 8.63 -2.19 7.08
N VAL A 66 8.40 -0.98 6.57
CA VAL A 66 9.47 -0.03 6.26
C VAL A 66 9.76 0.75 7.55
N PRO A 67 10.92 0.54 8.22
CA PRO A 67 11.32 1.45 9.27
C PRO A 67 11.50 2.82 8.63
N VAL A 68 10.70 3.79 9.08
CA VAL A 68 10.91 5.22 8.85
C VAL A 68 12.26 5.54 9.50
N ALA A 69 13.35 5.30 8.76
CA ALA A 69 14.65 5.77 9.14
C ALA A 69 14.58 7.29 9.03
N ILE A 70 14.39 7.94 10.18
CA ILE A 70 14.68 9.36 10.39
C ILE A 70 16.21 9.49 10.35
N ASP A 71 16.79 9.23 9.18
CA ASP A 71 18.15 9.63 8.85
C ASP A 71 18.01 10.57 7.66
N ASN A 72 18.33 11.84 7.90
CA ASN A 72 18.15 12.98 7.00
C ASN A 72 19.04 12.93 5.73
N SER A 73 19.43 11.72 5.30
CA SER A 73 20.36 11.49 4.18
C SER A 73 20.05 10.25 3.35
N GLN A 74 19.02 9.44 3.65
CA GLN A 74 18.73 8.19 2.91
C GLN A 74 17.23 7.86 2.74
N THR A 75 16.38 8.87 2.57
CA THR A 75 14.94 8.69 2.35
C THR A 75 14.59 8.19 0.95
N GLU A 76 15.44 8.41 -0.06
CA GLU A 76 15.11 8.11 -1.46
C GLU A 76 15.28 6.64 -1.86
N LEU A 77 16.25 5.90 -1.29
CA LEU A 77 16.55 4.53 -1.74
C LEU A 77 15.49 3.48 -1.35
N LYS A 78 14.70 3.71 -0.28
CA LYS A 78 13.75 2.70 0.23
C LYS A 78 12.40 2.72 -0.49
N ALA A 79 11.94 3.89 -0.94
CA ALA A 79 10.74 4.01 -1.78
C ALA A 79 10.90 3.24 -3.11
N VAL A 80 12.12 3.23 -3.65
CA VAL A 80 12.49 2.50 -4.89
C VAL A 80 12.34 0.98 -4.73
N SER A 81 12.60 0.42 -3.54
CA SER A 81 12.50 -1.04 -3.33
C SER A 81 11.06 -1.59 -3.42
N VAL A 82 10.06 -0.78 -3.05
CA VAL A 82 8.63 -1.16 -3.10
C VAL A 82 8.11 -1.18 -4.54
N LEU A 83 8.70 -0.36 -5.41
CA LEU A 83 8.28 -0.20 -6.81
C LEU A 83 9.15 -1.00 -7.80
N THR A 84 9.92 -1.98 -7.31
CA THR A 84 10.80 -2.83 -8.15
C THR A 84 10.06 -3.54 -9.28
N HIS A 85 8.76 -3.83 -9.10
CA HIS A 85 7.89 -4.46 -10.09
C HIS A 85 6.83 -3.51 -10.66
N TYR A 86 6.98 -2.19 -10.48
CA TYR A 86 6.06 -1.21 -11.04
C TYR A 86 6.18 -1.15 -12.57
N MET A 87 5.05 -1.26 -13.25
CA MET A 87 4.94 -1.00 -14.68
C MET A 87 4.30 0.37 -14.89
N PRO A 88 4.95 1.31 -15.62
CA PRO A 88 4.44 2.65 -15.80
C PRO A 88 3.15 2.65 -16.64
N SER A 89 2.25 3.57 -16.30
CA SER A 89 1.05 3.84 -17.11
C SER A 89 1.40 4.68 -18.34
N ALA A 90 0.59 4.58 -19.40
CA ALA A 90 0.76 5.37 -20.61
C ALA A 90 0.28 6.82 -20.47
N GLU A 91 -0.61 7.08 -19.52
CA GLU A 91 -1.20 8.41 -19.30
C GLU A 91 -0.67 9.07 -18.02
N TRP A 92 -0.52 8.30 -16.95
CA TRP A 92 -0.20 8.81 -15.63
C TRP A 92 1.24 8.49 -15.24
N TYR A 93 1.99 9.53 -14.84
CA TYR A 93 3.32 9.38 -14.27
C TYR A 93 3.23 9.35 -12.73
N LEU A 94 3.81 8.31 -12.11
CA LEU A 94 3.92 8.24 -10.65
C LEU A 94 5.07 9.15 -10.18
N PHE A 95 4.72 10.35 -9.73
CA PHE A 95 5.70 11.35 -9.28
C PHE A 95 6.23 11.08 -7.86
N ASP A 96 5.36 10.69 -6.93
CA ASP A 96 5.70 10.50 -5.52
C ASP A 96 4.78 9.44 -4.90
N PHE A 97 5.29 8.71 -3.92
CA PHE A 97 4.55 7.70 -3.17
C PHE A 97 4.97 7.72 -1.70
N LYS A 98 4.01 7.98 -0.81
CA LYS A 98 4.26 8.12 0.63
C LYS A 98 3.36 7.19 1.42
N ILE A 99 3.94 6.58 2.44
CA ILE A 99 3.23 5.79 3.44
C ILE A 99 3.30 6.54 4.75
N GLN A 100 2.13 6.80 5.35
CA GLN A 100 2.03 7.41 6.66
C GLN A 100 1.13 6.56 7.56
N ARG A 101 1.49 6.48 8.84
CA ARG A 101 0.66 5.86 9.86
C ARG A 101 -0.16 6.94 10.55
N ASN A 102 -1.48 6.83 10.44
CA ASN A 102 -2.40 7.70 11.17
C ASN A 102 -2.70 7.08 12.54
N LEU A 103 -2.11 7.65 13.58
CA LEU A 103 -2.50 7.36 14.96
C LEU A 103 -3.72 8.21 15.31
N LYS A 104 -4.77 7.56 15.81
CA LYS A 104 -5.92 8.26 16.40
C LYS A 104 -5.62 8.63 17.85
#